data_AF-A0A367WFA6-F1
#
_entry.id   AF-A0A367WFA6-F1
#
_cell.length_a   1.000
_cell.length_b   1.000
_cell.length_c   1.000
_cell.angle_alpha   90.00
_cell.angle_beta   90.00
_cell.angle_gamma   90.00
#
_symmetry.space_group_name_H-M   'P 1'
#
loop_
_entity.id
_entity.type
_entity.pdbx_description
1 polymer ?
#
loop_
_entity_poly.entity_id
_entity_poly.type
_entity_poly.pdbx_seq_one_letter_code
_entity_poly.pdbx_strand_id
1 'polypeptide(L)'
;MHTATEHDIQAAKQIARQFDIAIRANESDAAQKAAQDFRALIVSANGAKGEFGIFAPDGAGTVMTAALAAKDEDVPHWGQNGLFVLETDHGRVLVGFTCPLDICSRFEFNAIDLDLPFISETGFQSHFYAEWPPVSVNEAAAIIFCQYAKAGKMTNIDPKYRQGRLERMPDFVQISSSDFQGVLTKTDSTGQIGFQF
;
A
#
# COMPACT_ATOMS: atom_id res chain seq x y z
N MET A 1 -18.62 13.32 -24.44
CA MET A 1 -17.79 12.46 -23.57
C MET A 1 -18.22 12.80 -22.15
N HIS A 2 -18.90 11.90 -21.45
CA HIS A 2 -19.29 12.15 -20.06
C HIS A 2 -18.12 11.68 -19.20
N THR A 3 -17.45 12.62 -18.56
CA THR A 3 -16.38 12.39 -17.59
C THR A 3 -16.96 12.59 -16.21
N ALA A 4 -16.46 11.86 -15.21
CA ALA A 4 -16.87 12.04 -13.82
C ALA A 4 -16.83 13.53 -13.44
N THR A 5 -17.94 14.03 -12.92
CA THR A 5 -18.08 15.43 -12.51
C THR A 5 -17.61 15.61 -11.07
N GLU A 6 -17.41 16.86 -10.63
CA GLU A 6 -17.11 17.16 -9.24
C GLU A 6 -18.20 16.63 -8.29
N HIS A 7 -19.46 16.71 -8.72
CA HIS A 7 -20.59 16.14 -7.96
C HIS A 7 -20.42 14.63 -7.76
N ASP A 8 -20.04 13.91 -8.81
CA ASP A 8 -19.83 12.46 -8.72
C ASP A 8 -18.64 12.11 -7.82
N ILE A 9 -17.58 12.92 -7.83
CA ILE A 9 -16.43 12.76 -6.92
C ILE A 9 -16.85 12.97 -5.46
N GLN A 10 -17.68 13.96 -5.17
CA GLN A 10 -18.19 14.18 -3.81
C GLN A 10 -19.10 13.04 -3.35
N ALA A 11 -19.97 12.53 -4.23
CA ALA A 11 -20.78 11.35 -3.96
C ALA A 11 -19.91 10.11 -3.67
N ALA A 12 -18.88 9.89 -4.49
CA ALA A 12 -17.89 8.84 -4.31
C ALA A 12 -17.20 8.92 -2.94
N LYS A 13 -16.74 10.11 -2.52
CA LYS A 13 -16.14 10.35 -1.19
C LYS A 13 -17.09 10.03 -0.06
N GLN A 14 -18.37 10.37 -0.19
CA GLN A 14 -19.37 10.06 0.81
C GLN A 14 -19.61 8.54 0.92
N ILE A 15 -19.70 7.84 -0.20
CA ILE A 15 -19.87 6.39 -0.24
C ILE A 15 -18.66 5.67 0.39
N ALA A 16 -17.44 6.09 0.07
CA ALA A 16 -16.23 5.52 0.64
C ALA A 16 -16.17 5.68 2.18
N ARG A 17 -16.64 6.82 2.71
CA ARG A 17 -16.75 7.01 4.17
C ARG A 17 -17.82 6.13 4.80
N GLN A 18 -18.96 5.96 4.14
CA GLN A 18 -20.01 5.06 4.61
C GLN A 18 -19.53 3.61 4.64
N PHE A 19 -18.76 3.22 3.63
CA PHE A 19 -18.11 1.93 3.58
C PHE A 19 -17.16 1.72 4.76
N ASP A 20 -16.26 2.67 5.02
CA ASP A 20 -15.36 2.61 6.19
C ASP A 20 -16.11 2.49 7.51
N ILE A 21 -17.13 3.32 7.73
CA ILE A 21 -17.95 3.28 8.94
C ILE A 21 -18.60 1.91 9.11
N ALA A 22 -19.19 1.36 8.03
CA ALA A 22 -19.85 0.07 8.07
C ALA A 22 -18.87 -1.08 8.37
N ILE A 23 -17.70 -1.11 7.75
CA ILE A 23 -16.67 -2.11 8.04
C ILE A 23 -16.24 -2.03 9.50
N ARG A 24 -15.94 -0.82 9.99
CA ARG A 24 -15.51 -0.63 11.39
C ARG A 24 -16.60 -0.94 12.40
N ALA A 25 -17.87 -0.82 12.02
CA ALA A 25 -19.02 -1.23 12.82
C ALA A 25 -19.36 -2.74 12.70
N ASN A 26 -18.62 -3.49 11.87
CA ASN A 26 -18.89 -4.89 11.54
C ASN A 26 -20.29 -5.11 10.91
N GLU A 27 -20.75 -4.15 10.12
CA GLU A 27 -22.04 -4.15 9.43
C GLU A 27 -21.87 -4.56 7.96
N SER A 28 -21.66 -5.85 7.72
CA SER A 28 -21.34 -6.39 6.38
C SER A 28 -22.37 -6.02 5.31
N ASP A 29 -23.66 -6.01 5.63
CA ASP A 29 -24.73 -5.65 4.69
C ASP A 29 -24.64 -4.17 4.27
N ALA A 30 -24.33 -3.28 5.22
CA ALA A 30 -24.18 -1.85 4.94
C ALA A 30 -22.93 -1.58 4.10
N ALA A 31 -21.83 -2.27 4.37
CA ALA A 31 -20.62 -2.18 3.56
C ALA A 31 -20.86 -2.70 2.13
N GLN A 32 -21.53 -3.84 1.99
CA GLN A 32 -21.89 -4.40 0.70
C GLN A 32 -22.80 -3.44 -0.09
N LYS A 33 -23.73 -2.77 0.58
CA LYS A 33 -24.59 -1.76 -0.04
C LYS A 33 -23.79 -0.55 -0.53
N ALA A 34 -22.85 -0.04 0.27
CA ALA A 34 -21.98 1.06 -0.14
C ALA A 34 -21.10 0.68 -1.35
N ALA A 35 -20.55 -0.53 -1.38
CA ALA A 35 -19.84 -1.07 -2.53
C ALA A 35 -20.70 -1.10 -3.81
N GLN A 36 -21.95 -1.56 -3.70
CA GLN A 36 -22.92 -1.58 -4.81
C GLN A 36 -23.30 -0.16 -5.27
N ASP A 37 -23.47 0.77 -4.34
CA ASP A 37 -23.77 2.17 -4.67
C ASP A 37 -22.62 2.84 -5.40
N PHE A 38 -21.38 2.55 -4.99
CA PHE A 38 -20.19 3.02 -5.68
C PHE A 38 -20.10 2.47 -7.11
N ARG A 39 -20.37 1.16 -7.28
CA ARG A 39 -20.43 0.51 -8.58
C ARG A 39 -21.46 1.18 -9.49
N ALA A 40 -22.68 1.41 -8.99
CA ALA A 40 -23.74 2.07 -9.74
C ALA A 40 -23.37 3.51 -10.13
N LEU A 41 -22.74 4.25 -9.22
CA LEU A 41 -22.24 5.60 -9.46
C LEU A 41 -21.20 5.63 -10.59
N ILE A 42 -20.22 4.72 -10.58
CA ILE A 42 -19.21 4.62 -11.65
C ILE A 42 -19.87 4.39 -13.00
N VAL A 43 -20.79 3.42 -13.07
CA VAL A 43 -21.47 3.07 -14.32
C VAL A 43 -22.29 4.24 -14.85
N SER A 44 -23.01 4.94 -13.96
CA SER A 44 -23.75 6.15 -14.31
C SER A 44 -22.83 7.26 -14.83
N ALA A 45 -21.73 7.52 -14.14
CA ALA A 45 -20.76 8.55 -14.51
C ALA A 45 -19.97 8.22 -15.79
N ASN A 46 -19.87 6.94 -16.16
CA ASN A 46 -19.28 6.51 -17.43
C ASN A 46 -20.21 6.75 -18.64
N GLY A 47 -21.47 7.15 -18.38
CA GLY A 47 -22.44 7.60 -19.39
C GLY A 47 -22.78 6.52 -20.42
N ALA A 48 -22.78 6.88 -21.70
CA ALA A 48 -23.15 5.97 -22.80
C ALA A 48 -22.24 4.73 -22.94
N LYS A 49 -21.03 4.75 -22.35
CA LYS A 49 -20.15 3.57 -22.30
C LYS A 49 -20.65 2.53 -21.28
N GLY A 50 -21.52 2.91 -20.34
CA GLY A 50 -22.05 2.02 -19.31
C GLY A 50 -20.94 1.33 -18.52
N GLU A 51 -20.94 0.00 -18.46
CA GLU A 51 -19.90 -0.77 -17.78
C GLU A 51 -18.60 -0.91 -18.58
N PHE A 52 -18.61 -0.60 -19.88
CA PHE A 52 -17.45 -0.82 -20.74
C PHE A 52 -16.35 0.21 -20.46
N GLY A 53 -15.14 -0.26 -20.16
CA GLY A 53 -13.96 0.60 -20.01
C GLY A 53 -14.00 1.53 -18.79
N ILE A 54 -14.81 1.22 -17.77
CA ILE A 54 -14.90 1.94 -16.49
C ILE A 54 -13.55 2.17 -15.79
N PHE A 55 -12.57 1.28 -15.98
CA PHE A 55 -11.21 1.36 -15.45
C PHE A 55 -10.15 1.52 -16.55
N ALA A 56 -10.56 1.94 -17.76
CA ALA A 56 -9.61 2.45 -18.74
C ALA A 56 -8.99 3.76 -18.22
N PRO A 57 -7.87 4.25 -18.79
CA PRO A 57 -7.22 5.47 -18.32
C PRO A 57 -8.14 6.70 -18.23
N ASP A 58 -9.16 6.80 -19.10
CA ASP A 58 -10.18 7.86 -19.12
C ASP A 58 -11.54 7.42 -18.53
N GLY A 59 -11.61 6.22 -17.94
CA GLY A 59 -12.82 5.65 -17.37
C GLY A 59 -13.21 6.31 -16.04
N ALA A 60 -14.51 6.41 -15.78
CA ALA A 60 -15.03 7.06 -14.58
C ALA A 60 -14.50 6.43 -13.27
N GLY A 61 -14.32 5.11 -13.24
CA GLY A 61 -13.78 4.40 -12.08
C GLY A 61 -12.32 4.75 -11.80
N THR A 62 -11.49 4.89 -12.85
CA THR A 62 -10.09 5.36 -12.72
C THR A 62 -10.05 6.76 -12.15
N VAL A 63 -10.86 7.68 -12.68
CA VAL A 63 -10.90 9.08 -12.22
C VAL A 63 -11.37 9.16 -10.76
N MET A 64 -12.43 8.44 -10.41
CA MET A 64 -12.97 8.45 -9.05
C MET A 64 -12.01 7.84 -8.03
N THR A 65 -11.44 6.67 -8.32
CA THR A 65 -10.48 6.01 -7.41
C THR A 65 -9.22 6.83 -7.21
N ALA A 66 -8.73 7.52 -8.24
CA ALA A 66 -7.64 8.48 -8.11
C ALA A 66 -8.03 9.67 -7.22
N ALA A 67 -9.23 10.23 -7.39
CA ALA A 67 -9.73 11.35 -6.57
C ALA A 67 -10.04 10.97 -5.11
N LEU A 68 -10.20 9.68 -4.85
CA LEU A 68 -10.42 9.10 -3.52
C LEU A 68 -9.12 8.73 -2.80
N ALA A 69 -7.99 8.66 -3.50
CA ALA A 69 -6.73 8.22 -2.90
C ALA A 69 -6.38 9.07 -1.67
N ALA A 70 -5.90 8.39 -0.62
CA ALA A 70 -5.22 9.07 0.47
C ALA A 70 -3.96 9.76 -0.08
N LYS A 71 -3.54 10.84 0.58
CA LYS A 71 -2.25 11.43 0.28
C LYS A 71 -1.16 10.41 0.62
N ASP A 72 -0.04 10.49 -0.06
CA ASP A 72 1.15 9.77 0.34
C ASP A 72 1.46 10.08 1.82
N GLU A 73 1.97 9.07 2.53
CA GLU A 73 2.20 9.08 4.00
C GLU A 73 0.94 8.92 4.85
N ASP A 74 -0.22 9.41 4.40
CA ASP A 74 -1.47 9.26 5.13
C ASP A 74 -1.98 7.82 5.05
N VAL A 75 -2.36 7.26 6.20
CA VAL A 75 -3.03 5.96 6.25
C VAL A 75 -4.42 6.09 5.59
N PRO A 76 -4.73 5.31 4.53
CA PRO A 76 -6.05 5.31 3.92
C PRO A 76 -7.08 4.69 4.85
N HIS A 77 -8.33 5.12 4.75
CA HIS A 77 -9.46 4.38 5.32
C HIS A 77 -9.96 3.31 4.32
N TRP A 78 -10.89 2.44 4.75
CA TRP A 78 -11.46 1.46 3.82
C TRP A 78 -12.20 2.17 2.67
N GLY A 79 -12.02 1.71 1.43
CA GLY A 79 -12.55 2.36 0.24
C GLY A 79 -11.65 3.44 -0.38
N GLN A 80 -10.43 3.64 0.16
CA GLN A 80 -9.38 4.43 -0.47
C GLN A 80 -8.20 3.55 -0.89
N ASN A 81 -7.50 3.99 -1.92
CA ASN A 81 -6.13 3.55 -2.18
C ASN A 81 -5.17 4.44 -1.37
N GLY A 82 -4.02 3.92 -1.00
CA GLY A 82 -3.00 4.73 -0.32
C GLY A 82 -1.64 4.07 -0.27
N LEU A 83 -0.64 4.87 0.07
CA LEU A 83 0.75 4.47 0.18
C LEU A 83 1.34 5.11 1.44
N PHE A 84 1.68 4.29 2.43
CA PHE A 84 2.09 4.78 3.75
C PHE A 84 3.18 3.90 4.37
N VAL A 85 3.93 4.46 5.32
CA VAL A 85 4.90 3.69 6.11
C VAL A 85 4.19 3.10 7.31
N LEU A 86 4.35 1.79 7.50
CA LEU A 86 3.92 1.06 8.67
C LEU A 86 5.15 0.74 9.53
N GLU A 87 5.10 1.14 10.80
CA GLU A 87 6.10 0.79 11.81
C GLU A 87 5.60 -0.37 12.66
N THR A 88 6.45 -1.39 12.86
CA THR A 88 6.14 -2.56 13.68
C THR A 88 7.36 -2.97 14.51
N ASP A 89 7.18 -3.87 15.46
CA ASP A 89 8.28 -4.50 16.19
C ASP A 89 9.24 -5.31 15.28
N HIS A 90 8.82 -5.57 14.03
CA HIS A 90 9.58 -6.28 13.01
C HIS A 90 10.22 -5.33 11.97
N GLY A 91 10.22 -4.02 12.22
CA GLY A 91 10.83 -3.00 11.36
C GLY A 91 9.80 -2.16 10.61
N ARG A 92 10.32 -1.32 9.70
CA ARG A 92 9.53 -0.40 8.88
C ARG A 92 9.24 -1.03 7.52
N VAL A 93 8.01 -0.87 7.06
CA VAL A 93 7.56 -1.41 5.77
C VAL A 93 6.72 -0.37 5.03
N LEU A 94 6.96 -0.22 3.74
CA LEU A 94 6.16 0.61 2.87
C LEU A 94 4.95 -0.21 2.41
N VAL A 95 3.76 0.27 2.73
CA VAL A 95 2.50 -0.42 2.48
C VAL A 95 1.78 0.28 1.33
N GLY A 96 1.70 -0.41 0.19
CA GLY A 96 0.75 -0.09 -0.86
C GLY A 96 -0.59 -0.74 -0.55
N PHE A 97 -1.65 0.04 -0.47
CA PHE A 97 -3.00 -0.46 -0.24
C PHE A 97 -3.90 -0.12 -1.42
N THR A 98 -4.59 -1.14 -1.92
CA THR A 98 -5.58 -1.01 -2.99
C THR A 98 -6.90 -1.54 -2.48
N CYS A 99 -7.92 -0.69 -2.37
CA CYS A 99 -9.27 -1.07 -1.95
C CYS A 99 -10.31 -0.50 -2.92
N PRO A 100 -10.40 -1.07 -4.13
CA PRO A 100 -11.47 -0.68 -5.03
C PRO A 100 -12.74 -1.26 -4.42
N LEU A 101 -13.73 -0.40 -4.19
CA LEU A 101 -15.01 -0.76 -3.57
C LEU A 101 -15.78 -1.84 -4.39
N ASP A 102 -15.29 -2.26 -5.55
CA ASP A 102 -15.89 -3.25 -6.43
C ASP A 102 -15.03 -4.50 -6.70
N ILE A 103 -13.79 -4.59 -6.20
CA ILE A 103 -12.92 -5.78 -6.33
C ILE A 103 -12.17 -6.13 -5.04
N CYS A 104 -11.46 -7.27 -5.06
CA CYS A 104 -10.64 -7.75 -3.95
C CYS A 104 -9.63 -6.69 -3.47
N SER A 105 -9.66 -6.38 -2.18
CA SER A 105 -8.69 -5.48 -1.56
C SER A 105 -7.34 -6.16 -1.38
N ARG A 106 -6.27 -5.38 -1.44
CA ARG A 106 -4.91 -5.92 -1.48
C ARG A 106 -3.94 -5.03 -0.73
N PHE A 107 -3.09 -5.68 0.06
CA PHE A 107 -1.90 -5.09 0.64
C PHE A 107 -0.65 -5.52 -0.14
N GLU A 108 0.26 -4.58 -0.33
CA GLU A 108 1.59 -4.75 -0.87
C GLU A 108 2.61 -4.25 0.15
N PHE A 109 3.33 -5.18 0.76
CA PHE A 109 4.40 -4.89 1.70
C PHE A 109 5.71 -4.79 0.94
N ASN A 110 6.36 -3.63 1.00
CA ASN A 110 7.65 -3.36 0.35
C ASN A 110 8.69 -3.04 1.43
N ALA A 111 9.84 -3.71 1.37
CA ALA A 111 10.93 -3.45 2.29
C ALA A 111 11.48 -2.03 2.13
N ILE A 112 11.65 -1.32 3.25
CA ILE A 112 12.32 -0.01 3.31
C ILE A 112 13.81 -0.21 3.61
N ASP A 113 14.10 -0.97 4.66
CA ASP A 113 15.45 -1.19 5.17
C ASP A 113 16.08 -2.39 4.45
N LEU A 114 16.61 -2.17 3.25
CA LEU A 114 16.99 -3.23 2.30
C LEU A 114 18.14 -4.15 2.75
N ASP A 115 18.90 -3.73 3.77
CA ASP A 115 19.98 -4.50 4.37
C ASP A 115 19.55 -5.31 5.60
N LEU A 116 18.29 -5.17 6.03
CA LEU A 116 17.71 -5.94 7.13
C LEU A 116 16.90 -7.14 6.62
N PRO A 117 16.70 -8.18 7.45
CA PRO A 117 15.78 -9.25 7.13
C PRO A 117 14.37 -8.72 6.86
N PHE A 118 13.64 -9.39 5.97
CA PHE A 118 12.27 -9.06 5.58
C PHE A 118 11.40 -10.32 5.47
N ILE A 119 10.09 -10.17 5.35
CA ILE A 119 9.13 -11.28 5.23
C ILE A 119 9.20 -12.06 3.89
N SER A 120 10.08 -11.64 2.98
CA SER A 120 10.28 -12.22 1.65
C SER A 120 11.68 -11.91 1.14
N GLU A 121 12.33 -12.86 0.48
CA GLU A 121 13.68 -12.70 -0.11
C GLU A 121 13.73 -11.64 -1.22
N THR A 122 12.57 -11.27 -1.78
CA THR A 122 12.46 -10.27 -2.86
C THR A 122 12.28 -8.84 -2.34
N GLY A 123 12.18 -8.66 -1.01
CA GLY A 123 11.79 -7.40 -0.39
C GLY A 123 10.32 -7.03 -0.66
N PHE A 124 9.49 -8.00 -1.06
CA PHE A 124 8.07 -7.78 -1.34
C PHE A 124 7.19 -8.96 -1.03
N GLN A 125 6.03 -8.66 -0.48
CA GLN A 125 4.98 -9.63 -0.22
C GLN A 125 3.62 -8.97 -0.45
N SER A 126 2.73 -9.64 -1.19
CA SER A 126 1.34 -9.23 -1.31
C SER A 126 0.42 -10.08 -0.44
N HIS A 127 -0.72 -9.51 -0.06
CA HIS A 127 -1.79 -10.20 0.64
C HIS A 127 -3.14 -9.73 0.08
N PHE A 128 -4.04 -10.67 -0.19
CA PHE A 128 -5.36 -10.41 -0.77
C PHE A 128 -6.45 -10.68 0.26
N TYR A 129 -7.46 -9.80 0.30
CA TYR A 129 -8.59 -9.89 1.21
C TYR A 129 -9.86 -10.33 0.49
N ALA A 130 -10.49 -11.38 1.00
CA ALA A 130 -11.86 -11.74 0.64
C ALA A 130 -12.90 -11.02 1.53
N GLU A 131 -12.55 -10.74 2.79
CA GLU A 131 -13.45 -10.15 3.79
C GLU A 131 -12.71 -9.06 4.59
N TRP A 132 -13.35 -7.92 4.82
CA TRP A 132 -12.73 -6.82 5.55
C TRP A 132 -12.91 -6.98 7.06
N PRO A 133 -11.83 -7.01 7.86
CA PRO A 133 -11.94 -7.11 9.31
C PRO A 133 -12.46 -5.79 9.91
N PRO A 134 -13.18 -5.82 11.04
CA PRO A 134 -13.75 -4.63 11.69
C PRO A 134 -12.69 -3.84 12.48
N VAL A 135 -11.57 -3.53 11.84
CA VAL A 135 -10.45 -2.74 12.35
C VAL A 135 -10.05 -1.71 11.29
N SER A 136 -9.17 -0.77 11.63
CA SER A 136 -8.62 0.16 10.64
C SER A 136 -7.70 -0.54 9.63
N VAL A 137 -7.46 0.10 8.48
CA VAL A 137 -6.48 -0.38 7.48
C VAL A 137 -5.09 -0.52 8.08
N ASN A 138 -4.66 0.42 8.95
CA ASN A 138 -3.37 0.35 9.64
C ASN A 138 -3.26 -0.89 10.54
N GLU A 139 -4.28 -1.14 11.35
CA GLU A 139 -4.32 -2.31 12.24
C GLU A 139 -4.33 -3.62 11.43
N ALA A 140 -5.13 -3.69 10.36
CA ALA A 140 -5.15 -4.84 9.46
C ALA A 140 -3.76 -5.10 8.84
N ALA A 141 -3.11 -4.06 8.32
CA ALA A 141 -1.76 -4.15 7.76
C ALA A 141 -0.75 -4.66 8.80
N ALA A 142 -0.78 -4.13 10.02
CA ALA A 142 0.09 -4.54 11.12
C ALA A 142 -0.11 -6.02 11.50
N ILE A 143 -1.37 -6.46 11.62
CA ILE A 143 -1.69 -7.85 11.94
C ILE A 143 -1.12 -8.79 10.88
N ILE A 144 -1.35 -8.50 9.61
CA ILE A 144 -0.88 -9.35 8.50
C ILE A 144 0.65 -9.37 8.43
N PHE A 145 1.29 -8.20 8.46
CA PHE A 145 2.73 -8.12 8.38
C PHE A 145 3.40 -8.92 9.51
N CYS A 146 2.91 -8.74 10.74
CA CYS A 146 3.40 -9.47 11.90
C CYS A 146 3.14 -10.98 11.80
N GLN A 147 2.02 -11.41 11.21
CA GLN A 147 1.75 -12.84 10.97
C GLN A 147 2.78 -13.46 10.02
N TYR A 148 3.09 -12.80 8.90
CA TYR A 148 4.13 -13.26 7.99
C TYR A 148 5.51 -13.28 8.65
N ALA A 149 5.87 -12.22 9.39
CA ALA A 149 7.16 -12.13 10.07
C ALA A 149 7.37 -13.28 11.08
N LYS A 150 6.31 -13.63 11.84
CA LYS A 150 6.35 -14.72 12.83
C LYS A 150 6.36 -16.10 12.17
N ALA A 151 5.61 -16.30 11.09
CA ALA A 151 5.50 -17.59 10.41
C ALA A 151 6.75 -17.94 9.58
N GLY A 152 7.34 -16.95 8.90
CA GLY A 152 8.35 -17.18 7.87
C GLY A 152 9.80 -17.23 8.34
N LYS A 153 10.10 -16.76 9.57
CA LYS A 153 11.45 -16.30 9.98
C LYS A 153 12.01 -15.34 8.92
N MET A 154 11.92 -14.05 9.20
CA MET A 154 12.42 -13.00 8.30
C MET A 154 13.80 -13.35 7.72
N THR A 155 13.96 -13.18 6.41
CA THR A 155 15.14 -13.59 5.64
C THR A 155 15.80 -12.39 4.99
N ASN A 156 17.10 -12.48 4.71
CA ASN A 156 17.82 -11.43 4.00
C ASN A 156 17.26 -11.27 2.59
N ILE A 157 17.12 -10.02 2.15
CA ILE A 157 16.75 -9.71 0.77
C ILE A 157 17.93 -10.02 -0.15
N ASP A 158 17.68 -10.79 -1.20
CA ASP A 158 18.70 -11.12 -2.21
C ASP A 158 19.20 -9.80 -2.86
N PRO A 159 20.53 -9.57 -2.87
CA PRO A 159 21.13 -8.35 -3.41
C PRO A 159 20.62 -7.94 -4.78
N LYS A 160 20.23 -8.89 -5.65
CA LYS A 160 19.73 -8.58 -6.99
C LYS A 160 18.41 -7.81 -7.00
N TYR A 161 17.62 -7.87 -5.92
CA TYR A 161 16.35 -7.14 -5.81
C TYR A 161 16.50 -5.76 -5.16
N ARG A 162 17.61 -5.49 -4.46
CA ARG A 162 17.77 -4.25 -3.66
C ARG A 162 17.77 -3.01 -4.54
N GLN A 163 18.55 -3.01 -5.62
CA GLN A 163 18.66 -1.86 -6.52
C GLN A 163 17.30 -1.46 -7.11
N GLY A 164 16.54 -2.44 -7.64
CA GLY A 164 15.23 -2.17 -8.23
C GLY A 164 14.16 -1.73 -7.21
N ARG A 165 14.34 -2.06 -5.92
CA ARG A 165 13.47 -1.56 -4.84
C ARG A 165 13.84 -0.12 -4.47
N LEU A 166 15.13 0.15 -4.37
CA LEU A 166 15.67 1.47 -4.07
C LEU A 166 15.19 2.51 -5.10
N GLU A 167 15.24 2.16 -6.39
CA GLU A 167 14.80 3.05 -7.50
C GLU A 167 13.29 3.32 -7.52
N ARG A 168 12.48 2.49 -6.86
CA ARG A 168 11.01 2.64 -6.79
C ARG A 168 10.56 3.21 -5.44
N MET A 169 11.50 3.53 -4.56
CA MET A 169 11.19 4.07 -3.25
C MET A 169 10.60 5.48 -3.42
N PRO A 170 9.45 5.79 -2.81
CA PRO A 170 8.91 7.14 -2.83
C PRO A 170 9.82 8.12 -2.07
N ASP A 171 9.85 9.37 -2.52
CA ASP A 171 10.71 10.42 -1.95
C ASP A 171 10.46 10.69 -0.45
N PHE A 172 9.24 10.44 0.03
CA PHE A 172 8.88 10.63 1.43
C PHE A 172 9.47 9.55 2.35
N VAL A 173 9.89 8.41 1.80
CA VAL A 173 10.48 7.33 2.59
C VAL A 173 11.94 7.65 2.86
N GLN A 174 12.24 8.01 4.11
CA GLN A 174 13.61 8.11 4.58
C GLN A 174 14.20 6.70 4.71
N ILE A 175 14.93 6.29 3.69
CA ILE A 175 15.78 5.10 3.75
C ILE A 175 16.79 5.36 4.85
N SER A 176 16.80 4.52 5.88
CA SER A 176 17.97 4.50 6.74
C SER A 176 19.08 3.96 5.85
N SER A 177 19.91 4.84 5.33
CA SER A 177 21.26 4.43 5.03
C SER A 177 21.78 3.92 6.37
N SER A 178 21.75 2.61 6.59
CA SER A 178 22.90 2.03 7.23
C SER A 178 24.01 2.34 6.25
N ASP A 179 24.59 3.54 6.38
CA ASP A 179 25.97 3.75 6.03
C ASP A 179 26.63 2.60 6.76
N PHE A 180 26.96 1.56 6.00
CA PHE A 180 27.97 0.63 6.42
C PHE A 180 29.12 1.58 6.75
N GLN A 181 29.30 1.87 8.04
CA GLN A 181 30.50 2.51 8.53
C GLN A 181 31.55 1.48 8.20
N GLY A 182 32.06 1.56 6.96
CA GLY A 182 33.06 0.67 6.45
C GLY A 182 34.10 0.56 7.53
N VAL A 183 34.47 -0.67 7.88
CA VAL A 183 35.54 -0.90 8.84
C VAL A 183 36.65 0.09 8.49
N LEU A 184 37.00 0.98 9.42
CA LEU A 184 37.94 2.06 9.19
C LEU A 184 39.23 1.45 8.64
N THR A 185 39.43 1.58 7.33
CA THR A 185 40.61 1.06 6.67
C THR A 185 41.70 2.10 6.82
N LYS A 186 42.70 1.80 7.64
CA LYS A 186 43.94 2.56 7.64
C LYS A 186 44.93 1.87 6.72
N THR A 187 45.43 2.63 5.76
CA THR A 187 46.61 2.26 4.98
C THR A 187 47.83 2.73 5.74
N ASP A 188 48.70 1.80 6.14
CA ASP A 188 49.97 2.16 6.76
C ASP A 188 50.97 2.72 5.74
N SER A 189 52.12 3.21 6.22
CA SER A 189 53.18 3.75 5.38
C SER A 189 53.84 2.72 4.44
N THR A 190 53.43 1.46 4.49
CA THR A 190 53.87 0.39 3.57
C THR A 190 52.81 -0.01 2.56
N GLY A 191 51.62 0.60 2.60
CA GLY A 191 50.53 0.32 1.67
C GLY A 191 49.63 -0.85 2.06
N GLN A 192 49.75 -1.41 3.27
CA GLN A 192 48.84 -2.46 3.75
C GLN A 192 47.57 -1.87 4.32
N ILE A 193 46.43 -2.47 3.97
CA ILE A 193 45.11 -2.11 4.47
C ILE A 193 44.81 -2.95 5.71
N GLY A 194 44.71 -2.30 6.87
CA GLY A 194 44.27 -2.90 8.12
C GLY A 194 42.81 -2.58 8.44
N PHE A 195 42.09 -3.56 9.01
CA PHE A 195 40.70 -3.42 9.45
C PHE A 195 40.65 -3.21 10.98
N GLN A 196 40.03 -2.13 11.46
CA GLN A 196 39.79 -1.88 12.90
C GLN A 196 38.45 -2.49 13.36
N PHE A 197 38.50 -3.47 14.26
CA PHE A 197 37.32 -4.00 14.96
C PHE A 197 37.05 -3.23 16.25
#